data_AF-A0A135LTC3-F1
#
_entry.id   AF-A0A135LTC3-F1
#
_cell.length_a   1.000
_cell.length_b   1.000
_cell.length_c   1.000
_cell.angle_alpha   90.00
_cell.angle_beta   90.00
_cell.angle_gamma   90.00
#
_symmetry.space_group_name_H-M   'P 1'
#
loop_
_entity.id
_entity.type
_entity.pdbx_description
1 polymer ?
#
loop_
_entity_poly.entity_id
_entity_poly.type
_entity_poly.pdbx_seq_one_letter_code
_entity_poly.pdbx_strand_id
1 'polypeptide(L)'
;MSTTMAEPHLSDDERYQQSLIYGLIISTGILSMIVCSLRLYTRAFVINVFGMDDIAVCVALVFTQTFNGLGIAIVYYGEGVHFSNVSPEYRAMWLKLYYVAMCLYLYTSLAVKISLLVFLRRIFVKPWMNLLTMGLIVFQVLFSVSGSFVLAFQCDPPRAAFDMTVKNPTCYSQYKLFQITLYQAVIIFVCDIIILIAPMVILCRLQMPTRKIVALIAIFGSGIIACISPVVRFSTLDYLRNGTTDLTYDSASSLYWMAIEFNLGLVAGSLSSLRPLPLFRRFGSMTLSRHKASTSDESHELGNVNASHPRSPWKNRMTIGVETSILQDSVNDSQERIIHAKAEYVKPEERV
;
A
#
# COMPACT_ATOMS: atom_id res chain seq x y z
N MET A 1 -11.61 -16.48 -48.11
CA MET A 1 -10.13 -16.48 -48.14
C MET A 1 -9.67 -16.15 -46.73
N SER A 2 -9.58 -17.17 -45.88
CA SER A 2 -9.30 -17.03 -44.46
C SER A 2 -7.78 -16.96 -44.30
N THR A 3 -7.25 -15.76 -44.04
CA THR A 3 -5.88 -15.60 -43.58
C THR A 3 -5.79 -16.16 -42.17
N THR A 4 -5.44 -17.44 -42.05
CA THR A 4 -4.80 -17.98 -40.85
C THR A 4 -3.52 -17.18 -40.65
N MET A 5 -3.56 -16.18 -39.77
CA MET A 5 -2.35 -15.56 -39.24
C MET A 5 -1.57 -16.69 -38.58
N ALA A 6 -0.45 -17.07 -39.19
CA ALA A 6 0.50 -17.96 -38.53
C ALA A 6 0.92 -17.26 -37.24
N GLU A 7 0.56 -17.83 -36.08
CA GLU A 7 1.13 -17.36 -34.83
C GLU A 7 2.65 -17.45 -34.96
N PRO A 8 3.40 -16.35 -34.76
CA PRO A 8 4.85 -16.44 -34.73
C PRO A 8 5.22 -17.47 -33.65
N HIS A 9 6.05 -18.46 -34.01
CA HIS A 9 6.58 -19.42 -33.05
C HIS A 9 7.43 -18.66 -32.03
N LEU A 10 6.81 -18.23 -30.92
CA LEU A 10 7.51 -17.64 -29.78
C LEU A 10 8.43 -18.70 -29.16
N SER A 11 9.62 -18.28 -28.74
CA SER A 11 10.49 -19.14 -27.96
C SER A 11 9.87 -19.44 -26.59
N ASP A 12 10.27 -20.53 -25.95
CA ASP A 12 9.79 -20.89 -24.61
C ASP A 12 10.07 -19.76 -23.60
N ASP A 13 11.20 -19.06 -23.76
CA ASP A 13 11.61 -17.93 -22.92
C ASP A 13 10.67 -16.72 -23.09
N GLU A 14 10.33 -16.35 -24.32
CA GLU A 14 9.39 -15.25 -24.61
C GLU A 14 8.00 -15.56 -24.04
N ARG A 15 7.54 -16.82 -24.21
CA ARG A 15 6.24 -17.26 -23.69
C ARG A 15 6.19 -17.26 -22.17
N TYR A 16 7.28 -17.69 -21.53
CA TYR A 16 7.43 -17.62 -20.07
C TYR A 16 7.38 -16.17 -19.59
N GLN A 17 8.13 -15.28 -20.24
CA GLN A 17 8.21 -13.87 -19.88
C GLN A 17 6.87 -13.16 -20.01
N GLN A 18 6.14 -13.34 -21.11
CA GLN A 18 4.80 -12.77 -21.27
C GLN A 18 3.81 -13.28 -20.21
N SER A 19 3.83 -14.59 -19.95
CA SER A 19 2.96 -15.21 -18.93
C SER A 19 3.25 -14.66 -17.54
N LEU A 20 4.53 -14.45 -17.22
CA LEU A 20 4.98 -13.87 -15.96
C LEU A 20 4.50 -12.43 -15.82
N ILE A 21 4.64 -11.59 -16.86
CA ILE A 21 4.18 -10.19 -16.82
C ILE A 21 2.66 -10.13 -16.61
N TYR A 22 1.88 -10.87 -17.40
CA TYR A 22 0.42 -10.91 -17.24
C TYR A 22 0.02 -11.39 -15.85
N GLY A 23 0.62 -12.49 -15.39
CA GLY A 23 0.35 -13.06 -14.07
C GLY A 23 0.59 -12.04 -12.96
N LEU A 24 1.72 -11.33 -12.98
CA LEU A 24 2.08 -10.36 -11.96
C LEU A 24 1.19 -9.10 -12.00
N ILE A 25 0.94 -8.52 -13.18
CA ILE A 25 0.12 -7.32 -13.32
C ILE A 25 -1.34 -7.62 -12.91
N ILE A 26 -1.92 -8.70 -13.40
CA ILE A 26 -3.31 -9.04 -13.14
C ILE A 26 -3.50 -9.44 -11.67
N SER A 27 -2.64 -10.30 -11.12
CA SER A 27 -2.78 -10.76 -9.74
C SER A 27 -2.62 -9.62 -8.73
N THR A 28 -1.60 -8.77 -8.89
CA THR A 28 -1.39 -7.62 -7.99
C THR A 28 -2.43 -6.53 -8.20
N GLY A 29 -2.90 -6.33 -9.44
CA GLY A 29 -3.99 -5.43 -9.77
C GLY A 29 -5.32 -5.82 -9.13
N ILE A 30 -5.68 -7.10 -9.18
CA ILE A 30 -6.89 -7.63 -8.52
C ILE A 30 -6.76 -7.50 -6.99
N LEU A 31 -5.60 -7.86 -6.44
CA LEU A 31 -5.33 -7.76 -5.01
C LEU A 31 -5.49 -6.31 -4.51
N SER A 32 -4.91 -5.34 -5.22
CA SER A 32 -5.03 -3.92 -4.86
C SER A 32 -6.47 -3.44 -4.96
N MET A 33 -7.22 -3.84 -6.00
CA MET A 33 -8.64 -3.55 -6.16
C MET A 33 -9.47 -4.06 -4.98
N ILE A 34 -9.30 -5.33 -4.59
CA ILE A 34 -10.05 -5.95 -3.49
C ILE A 34 -9.75 -5.23 -2.17
N VAL A 35 -8.47 -5.04 -1.83
CA VAL A 35 -8.07 -4.46 -0.55
C VAL A 35 -8.50 -2.99 -0.44
N CYS A 36 -8.37 -2.21 -1.51
CA CYS A 36 -8.78 -0.80 -1.52
C CYS A 36 -10.30 -0.67 -1.48
N SER A 37 -11.03 -1.50 -2.24
CA SER A 37 -12.50 -1.51 -2.21
C SER A 37 -13.02 -1.87 -0.82
N LEU A 38 -12.41 -2.87 -0.16
CA LEU A 38 -12.76 -3.23 1.21
C LEU A 38 -12.49 -2.07 2.19
N ARG A 39 -11.36 -1.36 2.04
CA ARG A 39 -11.06 -0.15 2.81
C ARG A 39 -12.13 0.91 2.61
N LEU A 40 -12.43 1.26 1.37
CA LEU A 40 -13.40 2.31 1.04
C LEU A 40 -14.80 1.94 1.52
N TYR A 41 -15.24 0.69 1.31
CA TYR A 41 -16.53 0.20 1.81
C TYR A 41 -16.62 0.29 3.33
N THR A 42 -15.60 -0.18 4.03
CA THR A 42 -15.58 -0.15 5.49
C THR A 42 -15.62 1.28 6.01
N ARG A 43 -14.88 2.20 5.39
CA ARG A 43 -14.77 3.59 5.82
C ARG A 43 -15.99 4.44 5.49
N ALA A 44 -16.58 4.20 4.33
CA ALA A 44 -17.78 4.91 3.88
C ALA A 44 -19.04 4.42 4.58
N PHE A 45 -19.22 3.10 4.78
CA PHE A 45 -20.50 2.53 5.21
C PHE A 45 -20.49 1.89 6.60
N VAL A 46 -19.36 1.31 7.03
CA VAL A 46 -19.32 0.58 8.32
C VAL A 46 -18.96 1.52 9.47
N ILE A 47 -17.93 2.37 9.29
CA ILE A 47 -17.52 3.34 10.31
C ILE A 47 -18.01 4.76 10.04
N ASN A 48 -18.51 5.07 8.83
CA ASN A 48 -18.98 6.40 8.42
C ASN A 48 -17.96 7.53 8.68
N VAL A 49 -16.67 7.28 8.40
CA VAL A 49 -15.59 8.27 8.55
C VAL A 49 -14.82 8.44 7.25
N PHE A 50 -15.54 8.92 6.22
CA PHE A 50 -14.94 9.26 4.93
C PHE A 50 -14.12 10.55 5.06
N GLY A 51 -12.87 10.53 4.60
CA GLY A 51 -11.97 11.68 4.71
C GLY A 51 -11.15 11.93 3.44
N MET A 52 -10.33 12.98 3.46
CA MET A 52 -9.44 13.31 2.34
C MET A 52 -8.48 12.18 1.96
N ASP A 53 -8.09 11.33 2.92
CA ASP A 53 -7.25 10.18 2.64
C ASP A 53 -7.97 9.11 1.81
N ASP A 54 -9.29 8.97 1.94
CA ASP A 54 -10.06 8.03 1.13
C ASP A 54 -10.18 8.51 -0.32
N ILE A 55 -10.33 9.83 -0.52
CA ILE A 55 -10.28 10.44 -1.85
C ILE A 55 -8.92 10.21 -2.50
N ALA A 56 -7.83 10.39 -1.74
CA ALA A 56 -6.48 10.12 -2.23
C ALA A 56 -6.29 8.63 -2.62
N VAL A 57 -6.86 7.69 -1.86
CA VAL A 57 -6.88 6.26 -2.22
C VAL A 57 -7.68 6.02 -3.50
N CYS A 58 -8.86 6.62 -3.67
CA CYS A 58 -9.65 6.50 -4.90
C CYS A 58 -8.87 6.99 -6.12
N VAL A 59 -8.25 8.16 -6.03
CA VAL A 59 -7.42 8.72 -7.11
C VAL A 59 -6.25 7.79 -7.41
N ALA A 60 -5.50 7.36 -6.39
CA ALA A 60 -4.40 6.42 -6.57
C ALA A 60 -4.85 5.10 -7.21
N LEU A 61 -6.00 4.58 -6.82
CA LEU A 61 -6.55 3.35 -7.39
C LEU A 61 -6.86 3.52 -8.89
N VAL A 62 -7.46 4.64 -9.30
CA VAL A 62 -7.73 4.93 -10.72
C VAL A 62 -6.43 4.97 -11.53
N PHE A 63 -5.41 5.70 -11.04
CA PHE A 63 -4.12 5.78 -11.74
C PHE A 63 -3.42 4.41 -11.82
N THR A 64 -3.40 3.66 -10.73
CA THR A 64 -2.77 2.33 -10.69
C THR A 64 -3.49 1.35 -11.61
N GLN A 65 -4.82 1.32 -11.63
CA GLN A 65 -5.56 0.43 -12.53
C GLN A 65 -5.45 0.86 -14.00
N THR A 66 -5.37 2.16 -14.27
CA THR A 66 -5.06 2.66 -15.61
C THR A 66 -3.69 2.19 -16.08
N PHE A 67 -2.67 2.26 -15.20
CA PHE A 67 -1.33 1.76 -15.50
C PHE A 67 -1.31 0.24 -15.71
N ASN A 68 -2.04 -0.53 -14.89
CA ASN A 68 -2.17 -1.98 -15.08
C ASN A 68 -2.82 -2.32 -16.43
N GLY A 69 -3.91 -1.64 -16.79
CA GLY A 69 -4.60 -1.84 -18.08
C GLY A 69 -3.70 -1.49 -19.27
N LEU A 70 -2.93 -0.40 -19.14
CA LEU A 70 -1.93 -0.03 -20.14
C LEU A 70 -0.82 -1.08 -20.24
N GLY A 71 -0.33 -1.62 -19.11
CA GLY A 71 0.65 -2.70 -19.07
C GLY A 71 0.16 -3.95 -19.80
N ILE A 72 -1.10 -4.38 -19.56
CA ILE A 72 -1.73 -5.50 -20.28
C ILE A 72 -1.73 -5.24 -21.79
N ALA A 73 -2.10 -4.03 -22.22
CA ALA A 73 -2.08 -3.66 -23.62
C ALA A 73 -0.66 -3.67 -24.22
N ILE A 74 0.35 -3.17 -23.51
CA ILE A 74 1.74 -3.17 -23.96
C ILE A 74 2.25 -4.61 -24.17
N VAL A 75 1.91 -5.53 -23.26
CA VAL A 75 2.26 -6.96 -23.42
C VAL A 75 1.57 -7.58 -24.62
N TYR A 76 0.30 -7.24 -24.85
CA TYR A 76 -0.43 -7.71 -26.03
C TYR A 76 0.24 -7.31 -27.36
N TYR A 77 0.84 -6.12 -27.41
CA TYR A 77 1.56 -5.62 -28.59
C TYR A 77 3.05 -6.01 -28.65
N GLY A 78 3.53 -6.90 -27.78
CA GLY A 78 4.85 -7.52 -27.92
C GLY A 78 5.87 -7.23 -26.82
N GLU A 79 5.47 -6.68 -25.66
CA GLU A 79 6.37 -6.71 -24.49
C GLU A 79 6.77 -8.15 -24.16
N GLY A 80 8.02 -8.37 -23.76
CA GLY A 80 8.55 -9.69 -23.41
C GLY A 80 8.87 -10.57 -24.60
N VAL A 81 8.79 -10.04 -25.82
CA VAL A 81 9.20 -10.68 -27.07
C VAL A 81 10.41 -9.95 -27.62
N HIS A 82 11.37 -10.66 -28.22
CA HIS A 82 12.53 -10.01 -28.84
C HIS A 82 12.09 -9.02 -29.90
N PHE A 83 12.75 -7.85 -29.94
CA PHE A 83 12.30 -6.74 -30.78
C PHE A 83 12.23 -7.14 -32.26
N SER A 84 13.16 -7.98 -32.71
CA SER A 84 13.23 -8.57 -34.05
C SER A 84 12.03 -9.44 -34.42
N ASN A 85 11.38 -10.09 -33.45
CA ASN A 85 10.27 -11.02 -33.65
C ASN A 85 8.89 -10.33 -33.67
N VAL A 86 8.80 -9.10 -33.18
CA VAL A 86 7.53 -8.32 -33.16
C VAL A 86 7.21 -7.77 -34.56
N SER A 87 5.95 -7.86 -35.00
CA SER A 87 5.55 -7.32 -36.31
C SER A 87 5.69 -5.78 -36.35
N PRO A 88 6.00 -5.16 -37.52
CA PRO A 88 6.16 -3.71 -37.61
C PRO A 88 4.94 -2.90 -37.13
N GLU A 89 3.73 -3.41 -37.39
CA GLU A 89 2.48 -2.78 -36.94
C GLU A 89 2.35 -2.82 -35.41
N TYR A 90 2.71 -3.96 -34.80
CA TYR A 90 2.66 -4.12 -33.34
C TYR A 90 3.74 -3.28 -32.67
N ARG A 91 4.94 -3.20 -33.25
CA ARG A 91 6.01 -2.30 -32.77
C ARG A 91 5.56 -0.84 -32.71
N ALA A 92 4.87 -0.36 -33.74
CA ALA A 92 4.39 1.02 -33.78
C ALA A 92 3.34 1.31 -32.70
N MET A 93 2.45 0.35 -32.42
CA MET A 93 1.47 0.48 -31.35
C MET A 93 2.12 0.36 -29.97
N TRP A 94 3.05 -0.58 -29.81
CA TRP A 94 3.85 -0.76 -28.61
C TRP A 94 4.58 0.52 -28.22
N LEU A 95 5.29 1.17 -29.15
CA LEU A 95 6.01 2.44 -28.91
C LEU A 95 5.09 3.54 -28.38
N LYS A 96 3.88 3.66 -28.95
CA LYS A 96 2.88 4.64 -28.50
C LYS A 96 2.42 4.36 -27.08
N LEU A 97 2.05 3.12 -26.79
CA LEU A 97 1.56 2.74 -25.46
C LEU A 97 2.67 2.83 -24.41
N TYR A 98 3.88 2.40 -24.76
CA TYR A 98 5.05 2.49 -23.90
C TYR A 98 5.41 3.95 -23.59
N TYR A 99 5.37 4.83 -24.58
CA TYR A 99 5.55 6.27 -24.38
C TYR A 99 4.51 6.86 -23.42
N VAL A 100 3.23 6.49 -23.57
CA VAL A 100 2.17 6.90 -22.64
C VAL A 100 2.44 6.36 -21.23
N ALA A 101 2.88 5.10 -21.09
CA ALA A 101 3.20 4.50 -19.80
C ALA A 101 4.36 5.22 -19.12
N MET A 102 5.39 5.59 -19.88
CA MET A 102 6.53 6.38 -19.40
C MET A 102 6.13 7.78 -18.95
N CYS A 103 5.14 8.41 -19.60
CA CYS A 103 4.62 9.68 -19.11
C CYS A 103 3.77 9.52 -17.84
N LEU A 104 2.99 8.43 -17.76
CA LEU A 104 2.00 8.19 -16.72
C LEU A 104 2.60 7.68 -15.40
N TYR A 105 3.67 6.89 -15.43
CA TYR A 105 4.12 6.19 -14.22
C TYR A 105 4.55 7.11 -13.07
N LEU A 106 5.13 8.29 -13.38
CA LEU A 106 5.51 9.26 -12.36
C LEU A 106 4.28 9.84 -11.65
N TYR A 107 3.16 9.97 -12.36
CA TYR A 107 1.88 10.37 -11.79
C TYR A 107 1.24 9.23 -11.00
N THR A 108 1.36 7.99 -11.46
CA THR A 108 0.89 6.83 -10.69
C THR A 108 1.67 6.68 -9.37
N SER A 109 3.00 6.76 -9.43
CA SER A 109 3.86 6.72 -8.24
C SER A 109 3.55 7.89 -7.29
N LEU A 110 3.33 9.11 -7.83
CA LEU A 110 2.89 10.27 -7.07
C LEU A 110 1.58 10.03 -6.34
N ALA A 111 0.55 9.52 -7.05
CA ALA A 111 -0.77 9.31 -6.47
C ALA A 111 -0.73 8.30 -5.32
N VAL A 112 0.00 7.18 -5.50
CA VAL A 112 0.21 6.17 -4.44
C VAL A 112 0.93 6.79 -3.23
N LYS A 113 2.02 7.53 -3.45
CA LYS A 113 2.79 8.17 -2.37
C LYS A 113 1.98 9.24 -1.64
N ILE A 114 1.19 10.07 -2.34
CA ILE A 114 0.29 11.06 -1.73
C ILE A 114 -0.74 10.35 -0.83
N SER A 115 -1.34 9.26 -1.30
CA SER A 115 -2.28 8.46 -0.50
C SER A 115 -1.65 8.00 0.82
N LEU A 116 -0.40 7.50 0.78
CA LEU A 116 0.36 7.11 1.97
C LEU A 116 0.68 8.31 2.88
N LEU A 117 1.15 9.42 2.32
CA LEU A 117 1.55 10.61 3.08
C LEU A 117 0.36 11.27 3.78
N VAL A 118 -0.79 11.39 3.10
CA VAL A 118 -2.03 11.93 3.68
C VAL A 118 -2.53 11.00 4.80
N PHE A 119 -2.41 9.68 4.62
CA PHE A 119 -2.72 8.72 5.68
C PHE A 119 -1.79 8.87 6.90
N LEU A 120 -0.47 8.98 6.69
CA LEU A 120 0.51 9.18 7.76
C LEU A 120 0.25 10.48 8.53
N ARG A 121 -0.11 11.55 7.83
CA ARG A 121 -0.46 12.84 8.42
C ARG A 121 -1.69 12.75 9.33
N ARG A 122 -2.69 11.96 8.94
CA ARG A 122 -3.93 11.77 9.72
C ARG A 122 -3.68 10.95 10.99
N ILE A 123 -2.88 9.90 10.92
CA ILE A 123 -2.67 8.98 12.04
C ILE A 123 -1.65 9.53 13.06
N PHE A 124 -0.62 10.24 12.61
CA PHE A 124 0.43 10.78 13.48
C PHE A 124 0.37 12.31 13.54
N VAL A 125 -0.39 12.82 14.52
CA VAL A 125 -0.56 14.26 14.76
C VAL A 125 0.67 14.83 15.51
N LYS A 126 1.82 14.86 14.83
CA LYS A 126 3.07 15.47 15.34
C LYS A 126 3.52 16.60 14.41
N PRO A 127 4.03 17.73 14.94
CA PRO A 127 4.42 18.88 14.11
C PRO A 127 5.53 18.51 13.11
N TRP A 128 6.53 17.72 13.52
CA TRP A 128 7.58 17.26 12.60
C TRP A 128 7.02 16.36 11.48
N MET A 129 6.00 15.55 11.77
CA MET A 129 5.40 14.64 10.78
C MET A 129 4.58 15.42 9.75
N ASN A 130 3.86 16.44 10.20
CA ASN A 130 3.16 17.36 9.31
C ASN A 130 4.14 18.09 8.37
N LEU A 131 5.26 18.58 8.90
CA LEU A 131 6.29 19.26 8.10
C LEU A 131 6.95 18.30 7.10
N LEU A 132 7.33 17.10 7.55
CA LEU A 132 7.93 16.06 6.70
C LEU A 132 6.97 15.65 5.57
N THR A 133 5.73 15.30 5.92
CA THR A 133 4.74 14.83 4.92
C THR A 133 4.40 15.91 3.91
N MET A 134 4.25 17.17 4.34
CA MET A 134 4.01 18.28 3.40
C MET A 134 5.22 18.55 2.50
N GLY A 135 6.43 18.56 3.06
CA GLY A 135 7.65 18.70 2.28
C GLY A 135 7.78 17.61 1.22
N LEU A 136 7.50 16.35 1.58
CA LEU A 136 7.52 15.21 0.66
C LEU A 136 6.43 15.31 -0.42
N ILE A 137 5.21 15.75 -0.08
CA ILE A 137 4.14 15.95 -1.07
C ILE A 137 4.58 17.00 -2.10
N VAL A 138 5.03 18.17 -1.66
CA VAL A 138 5.46 19.25 -2.56
C VAL A 138 6.63 18.80 -3.43
N PHE A 139 7.64 18.16 -2.83
CA PHE A 139 8.79 17.62 -3.55
C PHE A 139 8.37 16.61 -4.60
N GLN A 140 7.52 15.63 -4.24
CA GLN A 140 7.09 14.57 -5.17
C GLN A 140 6.26 15.15 -6.32
N VAL A 141 5.41 16.15 -6.06
CA VAL A 141 4.64 16.83 -7.13
C VAL A 141 5.60 17.51 -8.11
N LEU A 142 6.56 18.30 -7.63
CA LEU A 142 7.52 18.98 -8.49
C LEU A 142 8.40 18.00 -9.27
N PHE A 143 8.86 16.94 -8.60
CA PHE A 143 9.66 15.88 -9.20
C PHE A 143 8.90 15.12 -10.28
N SER A 144 7.67 14.66 -10.01
CA SER A 144 6.86 13.93 -10.98
C SER A 144 6.48 14.81 -12.18
N VAL A 145 6.10 16.08 -11.95
CA VAL A 145 5.78 17.00 -13.04
C VAL A 145 7.01 17.24 -13.92
N SER A 146 8.12 17.70 -13.34
CA SER A 146 9.35 17.96 -14.10
C SER A 146 9.88 16.71 -14.80
N GLY A 147 9.87 15.55 -14.13
CA GLY A 147 10.30 14.27 -14.71
C GLY A 147 9.44 13.85 -15.89
N SER A 148 8.11 14.00 -15.81
CA SER A 148 7.21 13.69 -16.93
C SER A 148 7.43 14.62 -18.11
N PHE A 149 7.70 15.92 -17.88
CA PHE A 149 8.05 16.85 -18.97
C PHE A 149 9.34 16.43 -19.69
N VAL A 150 10.38 16.03 -18.94
CA VAL A 150 11.65 15.56 -19.53
C VAL A 150 11.44 14.34 -20.44
N LEU A 151 10.57 13.41 -20.04
CA LEU A 151 10.25 12.22 -20.85
C LEU A 151 9.32 12.55 -22.03
N ALA A 152 8.35 13.44 -21.84
CA ALA A 152 7.43 13.85 -22.91
C ALA A 152 8.14 14.62 -24.03
N PHE A 153 9.13 15.43 -23.68
CA PHE A 153 9.92 16.23 -24.64
C PHE A 153 11.30 15.61 -24.89
N GLN A 154 11.42 14.28 -24.81
CA GLN A 154 12.69 13.58 -25.07
C GLN A 154 13.16 13.66 -26.54
N CYS A 155 12.28 14.07 -27.44
CA CYS A 155 12.54 14.26 -28.87
C CYS A 155 11.96 15.59 -29.37
N ASP A 156 12.60 16.15 -30.40
CA ASP A 156 12.08 17.26 -31.19
C ASP A 156 11.96 16.84 -32.67
N PRO A 157 10.74 16.75 -33.23
CA PRO A 157 9.44 16.96 -32.56
C PRO A 157 9.09 15.81 -31.59
N PRO A 158 8.25 16.04 -30.55
CA PRO A 158 7.89 15.01 -29.56
C PRO A 158 7.30 13.73 -30.15
N ARG A 159 6.62 13.83 -31.29
CA ARG A 159 6.06 12.68 -32.01
C ARG A 159 7.12 11.65 -32.42
N ALA A 160 8.37 12.06 -32.61
CA ALA A 160 9.45 11.15 -32.96
C ALA A 160 9.78 10.13 -31.86
N ALA A 161 9.31 10.35 -30.62
CA ALA A 161 9.45 9.38 -29.53
C ALA A 161 8.71 8.05 -29.79
N PHE A 162 7.61 8.08 -30.55
CA PHE A 162 6.75 6.92 -30.79
C PHE A 162 6.45 6.67 -32.28
N ASP A 163 6.89 7.55 -33.16
CA ASP A 163 6.69 7.45 -34.60
C ASP A 163 8.05 7.45 -35.31
N MET A 164 8.50 6.27 -35.71
CA MET A 164 9.78 6.07 -36.41
C MET A 164 9.78 6.61 -37.85
N THR A 165 8.64 7.08 -38.38
CA THR A 165 8.55 7.62 -39.74
C THR A 165 9.04 9.07 -39.86
N VAL A 166 9.26 9.75 -38.73
CA VAL A 166 9.75 11.13 -38.68
C VAL A 166 11.20 11.19 -39.19
N LYS A 167 11.45 12.06 -40.17
CA LYS A 167 12.79 12.24 -40.75
C LYS A 167 13.64 13.16 -39.89
N ASN A 168 14.89 12.77 -39.64
CA ASN A 168 15.92 13.54 -38.92
C ASN A 168 15.48 14.13 -37.56
N PRO A 169 14.86 13.34 -36.65
CA PRO A 169 14.51 13.84 -35.34
C PRO A 169 15.75 14.05 -34.47
N THR A 170 15.72 15.06 -33.61
CA THR A 170 16.72 15.23 -32.55
C THR A 170 16.16 14.68 -31.25
N CYS A 171 16.63 13.51 -30.81
CA CYS A 171 16.22 12.86 -29.57
C CYS A 171 17.39 12.77 -28.58
N TYR A 172 17.06 12.59 -27.30
CA TYR A 172 18.05 12.18 -26.30
C TYR A 172 18.70 10.86 -26.71
N SER A 173 20.02 10.76 -26.50
CA SER A 173 20.72 9.49 -26.69
C SER A 173 20.25 8.46 -25.67
N GLN A 174 20.35 7.17 -26.01
CA GLN A 174 20.01 6.07 -25.10
C GLN A 174 20.73 6.20 -23.75
N TYR A 175 22.00 6.63 -23.78
CA TYR A 175 22.78 6.91 -22.57
C TYR A 175 22.21 8.05 -21.72
N LYS A 176 21.72 9.13 -22.34
CA LYS A 176 21.05 10.22 -21.59
C LYS A 176 19.73 9.75 -20.98
N LEU A 177 18.94 8.97 -21.72
CA LEU A 177 17.69 8.39 -21.21
C LEU A 177 17.94 7.42 -20.04
N PHE A 178 18.99 6.59 -20.13
CA PHE A 178 19.46 5.76 -19.04
C PHE A 178 19.75 6.58 -17.78
N GLN A 179 20.56 7.64 -17.91
CA GLN A 179 20.90 8.50 -16.77
C GLN A 179 19.65 9.12 -16.13
N ILE A 180 18.77 9.71 -16.94
CA ILE A 180 17.53 10.35 -16.46
C ILE A 180 16.66 9.34 -15.70
N THR A 181 16.40 8.18 -16.28
CA THR A 181 15.55 7.15 -15.68
C THR A 181 16.19 6.53 -14.43
N LEU A 182 17.52 6.37 -14.41
CA LEU A 182 18.28 5.94 -13.24
C LEU A 182 18.14 6.94 -12.08
N TYR A 183 18.36 8.23 -12.32
CA TYR A 183 18.17 9.27 -11.30
C TYR A 183 16.74 9.29 -10.76
N GLN A 184 15.74 9.14 -11.64
CA GLN A 184 14.35 9.08 -11.23
C GLN A 184 14.08 7.87 -10.33
N ALA A 185 14.58 6.69 -10.70
CA ALA A 185 14.41 5.48 -9.91
C ALA A 185 15.10 5.58 -8.54
N VAL A 186 16.28 6.21 -8.44
CA VAL A 186 16.97 6.47 -7.16
C VAL A 186 16.16 7.39 -6.26
N ILE A 187 15.62 8.48 -6.82
CA ILE A 187 14.79 9.42 -6.04
C ILE A 187 13.51 8.74 -5.54
N ILE A 188 12.84 7.97 -6.40
CA ILE A 188 11.65 7.19 -6.04
C ILE A 188 11.97 6.25 -4.88
N PHE A 189 13.07 5.48 -4.99
CA PHE A 189 13.53 4.57 -3.95
C PHE A 189 13.76 5.29 -2.61
N VAL A 190 14.48 6.41 -2.62
CA VAL A 190 14.76 7.19 -1.41
C VAL A 190 13.45 7.67 -0.78
N CYS A 191 12.51 8.18 -1.58
CA CYS A 191 11.20 8.60 -1.08
C CYS A 191 10.42 7.42 -0.45
N ASP A 192 10.43 6.24 -1.06
CA ASP A 192 9.77 5.06 -0.52
C ASP A 192 10.35 4.63 0.81
N ILE A 193 11.68 4.65 0.96
CA ILE A 193 12.36 4.36 2.24
C ILE A 193 11.97 5.38 3.31
N ILE A 194 11.92 6.68 2.99
CA ILE A 194 11.51 7.72 3.94
C ILE A 194 10.07 7.47 4.41
N ILE A 195 9.15 7.18 3.48
CA ILE A 195 7.73 6.90 3.79
C ILE A 195 7.60 5.63 4.64
N LEU A 196 8.40 4.59 4.36
CA LEU A 196 8.40 3.33 5.11
C LEU A 196 8.91 3.51 6.54
N ILE A 197 9.97 4.31 6.74
CA ILE A 197 10.61 4.52 8.04
C ILE A 197 9.80 5.49 8.92
N ALA A 198 9.13 6.50 8.33
CA ALA A 198 8.36 7.50 9.05
C ALA A 198 7.42 6.93 10.15
N PRO A 199 6.56 5.91 9.88
CA PRO A 199 5.73 5.30 10.91
C PRO A 199 6.51 4.41 11.88
N MET A 200 7.61 3.78 11.46
CA MET A 200 8.41 2.85 12.28
C MET A 200 9.00 3.55 13.50
N VAL A 201 9.54 4.76 13.32
CA VAL A 201 10.15 5.53 14.41
C VAL A 201 9.18 5.73 15.58
N ILE A 202 7.90 5.90 15.28
CA ILE A 202 6.85 6.08 16.29
C ILE A 202 6.42 4.72 16.88
N LEU A 203 6.30 3.70 16.03
CA LEU A 203 5.85 2.36 16.45
C LEU A 203 6.86 1.63 17.34
N CYS A 204 8.17 1.84 17.15
CA CYS A 204 9.23 1.24 17.98
C CYS A 204 9.18 1.69 19.45
N ARG A 205 8.42 2.74 19.78
CA ARG A 205 8.25 3.25 21.15
C ARG A 205 7.02 2.68 21.86
N LEU A 206 6.21 1.85 21.20
CA LEU A 206 4.92 1.40 21.70
C LEU A 206 4.89 -0.13 21.91
N GLN A 207 4.71 -0.57 23.16
CA GLN A 207 4.58 -1.98 23.52
C GLN A 207 3.22 -2.52 23.05
N MET A 208 3.21 -3.33 21.99
CA MET A 208 1.99 -3.88 21.38
C MET A 208 1.86 -5.38 21.64
N PRO A 209 0.64 -5.91 21.86
CA PRO A 209 0.39 -7.35 21.97
C PRO A 209 0.70 -8.08 20.64
N THR A 210 1.16 -9.32 20.73
CA THR A 210 1.63 -10.18 19.62
C THR A 210 0.68 -10.26 18.42
N ARG A 211 -0.64 -10.21 18.64
CA ARG A 211 -1.64 -10.19 17.54
C ARG A 211 -1.53 -8.97 16.63
N LYS A 212 -1.16 -7.80 17.17
CA LYS A 212 -0.93 -6.58 16.38
C LYS A 212 0.40 -6.66 15.63
N ILE A 213 1.37 -7.41 16.14
CA ILE A 213 2.68 -7.61 15.52
C ILE A 213 2.53 -8.38 14.18
N VAL A 214 1.68 -9.41 14.12
CA VAL A 214 1.44 -10.16 12.86
C VAL A 214 0.85 -9.26 11.77
N ALA A 215 -0.16 -8.44 12.10
CA ALA A 215 -0.73 -7.47 11.16
C ALA A 215 0.29 -6.39 10.74
N LEU A 216 1.14 -5.95 11.68
CA LEU A 216 2.26 -5.05 11.39
C LEU A 216 3.22 -5.68 10.37
N ILE A 217 3.63 -6.93 10.57
CA ILE A 217 4.54 -7.65 9.66
C ILE A 217 3.95 -7.76 8.25
N ALA A 218 2.67 -8.10 8.11
CA ALA A 218 2.04 -8.19 6.78
C ALA A 218 2.07 -6.84 6.03
N ILE A 219 1.79 -5.75 6.75
CA ILE A 219 1.81 -4.38 6.18
C ILE A 219 3.25 -3.97 5.82
N PHE A 220 4.20 -4.19 6.72
CA PHE A 220 5.60 -3.87 6.48
C PHE A 220 6.21 -4.72 5.38
N GLY A 221 5.84 -6.00 5.28
CA GLY A 221 6.26 -6.87 4.18
C GLY A 221 5.84 -6.32 2.82
N SER A 222 4.58 -5.94 2.66
CA SER A 222 4.11 -5.32 1.41
C SER A 222 4.82 -4.00 1.09
N GLY A 223 5.12 -3.18 2.09
CA GLY A 223 5.88 -1.93 1.93
C GLY A 223 7.36 -2.16 1.57
N ILE A 224 7.99 -3.18 2.15
CA ILE A 224 9.38 -3.54 1.83
C ILE A 224 9.49 -4.04 0.40
N ILE A 225 8.58 -4.90 -0.05
CA ILE A 225 8.58 -5.38 -1.45
C ILE A 225 8.40 -4.22 -2.42
N ALA A 226 7.50 -3.27 -2.11
CA ALA A 226 7.35 -2.06 -2.90
C ALA A 226 8.65 -1.23 -2.96
N CYS A 227 9.38 -1.09 -1.84
CA CYS A 227 10.67 -0.39 -1.82
C CYS A 227 11.78 -1.13 -2.57
N ILE A 228 11.75 -2.47 -2.62
CA ILE A 228 12.75 -3.27 -3.36
C ILE A 228 12.59 -3.11 -4.87
N SER A 229 11.37 -2.85 -5.33
CA SER A 229 11.06 -2.80 -6.76
C SER A 229 11.90 -1.78 -7.56
N PRO A 230 12.04 -0.50 -7.14
CA PRO A 230 12.96 0.44 -7.78
C PRO A 230 14.42 -0.01 -7.82
N VAL A 231 14.87 -0.80 -6.83
CA VAL A 231 16.26 -1.29 -6.77
C VAL A 231 16.51 -2.34 -7.84
N VAL A 232 15.59 -3.27 -8.02
CA VAL A 232 15.69 -4.29 -9.09
C VAL A 232 15.60 -3.63 -10.46
N ARG A 233 14.89 -2.51 -10.57
CA ARG A 233 14.87 -1.70 -11.78
C ARG A 233 16.26 -1.15 -12.16
N PHE A 234 17.16 -0.91 -11.21
CA PHE A 234 18.52 -0.44 -11.52
C PHE A 234 19.31 -1.45 -12.36
N SER A 235 19.24 -2.73 -11.99
CA SER A 235 19.95 -3.78 -12.75
C SER A 235 19.30 -4.03 -14.11
N THR A 236 18.00 -3.74 -14.24
CA THR A 236 17.27 -3.96 -15.49
C THR A 236 17.31 -2.75 -16.41
N LEU A 237 17.90 -1.62 -16.03
CA LEU A 237 18.12 -0.49 -16.94
C LEU A 237 19.45 -0.58 -17.70
N ASP A 238 20.30 -1.56 -17.38
CA ASP A 238 21.62 -1.72 -18.00
C ASP A 238 21.55 -1.98 -19.52
N TYR A 239 20.40 -2.40 -20.06
CA TYR A 239 20.17 -2.50 -21.51
C TYR A 239 20.30 -1.15 -22.22
N LEU A 240 19.85 -0.06 -21.59
CA LEU A 240 20.01 1.31 -22.12
C LEU A 240 21.47 1.78 -22.08
N ARG A 241 22.28 1.20 -21.20
CA ARG A 241 23.73 1.45 -21.12
C ARG A 241 24.51 0.68 -22.19
N ASN A 242 24.13 -0.57 -22.44
CA ASN A 242 24.80 -1.45 -23.39
C ASN A 242 24.33 -1.24 -24.84
N GLY A 243 23.27 -0.45 -25.06
CA GLY A 243 22.74 -0.15 -26.38
C GLY A 243 22.14 -1.38 -27.05
N THR A 244 21.57 -2.31 -26.26
CA THR A 244 20.92 -3.50 -26.82
C THR A 244 19.73 -3.09 -27.69
N THR A 245 19.52 -3.83 -28.77
CA THR A 245 18.44 -3.59 -29.72
C THR A 245 17.10 -4.18 -29.26
N ASP A 246 17.11 -5.00 -28.21
CA ASP A 246 15.95 -5.77 -27.74
C ASP A 246 15.13 -5.03 -26.69
N LEU A 247 14.70 -3.82 -27.06
CA LEU A 247 13.95 -2.92 -26.17
C LEU A 247 12.71 -3.57 -25.56
N THR A 248 11.90 -4.27 -26.35
CA THR A 248 10.64 -4.92 -25.92
C THR A 248 10.85 -6.07 -24.94
N TYR A 249 11.98 -6.77 -25.03
CA TYR A 249 12.32 -7.87 -24.15
C TYR A 249 12.93 -7.34 -22.84
N ASP A 250 13.89 -6.42 -22.94
CA ASP A 250 14.60 -5.90 -21.77
C ASP A 250 13.72 -4.98 -20.90
N SER A 251 12.78 -4.23 -21.51
CA SER A 251 11.88 -3.35 -20.77
C SER A 251 10.83 -4.08 -19.93
N ALA A 252 10.53 -5.34 -20.26
CA ALA A 252 9.50 -6.15 -19.62
C ALA A 252 9.68 -6.22 -18.11
N SER A 253 10.94 -6.35 -17.68
CA SER A 253 11.29 -6.42 -16.27
C SER A 253 10.93 -5.14 -15.52
N SER A 254 11.22 -3.99 -16.12
CA SER A 254 10.83 -2.70 -15.56
C SER A 254 9.31 -2.57 -15.42
N LEU A 255 8.54 -3.02 -16.43
CA LEU A 255 7.09 -2.87 -16.47
C LEU A 255 6.38 -3.59 -15.31
N TYR A 256 6.66 -4.89 -15.10
CA TYR A 256 5.98 -5.63 -14.04
C TYR A 256 6.43 -5.19 -12.65
N TRP A 257 7.69 -4.79 -12.47
CA TRP A 257 8.17 -4.26 -11.19
C TRP A 257 7.45 -2.96 -10.84
N MET A 258 7.28 -2.03 -11.78
CA MET A 258 6.50 -0.81 -11.55
C MET A 258 5.05 -1.12 -11.15
N ALA A 259 4.42 -2.11 -11.80
CA ALA A 259 3.08 -2.55 -11.42
C ALA A 259 3.06 -3.08 -9.98
N ILE A 260 4.04 -3.92 -9.60
CA ILE A 260 4.18 -4.45 -8.23
C ILE A 260 4.36 -3.30 -7.22
N GLU A 261 5.23 -2.34 -7.49
CA GLU A 261 5.47 -1.16 -6.64
C GLU A 261 4.15 -0.43 -6.35
N PHE A 262 3.41 -0.06 -7.39
CA PHE A 262 2.20 0.76 -7.25
C PHE A 262 1.07 -0.02 -6.57
N ASN A 263 0.86 -1.29 -6.94
CA ASN A 263 -0.19 -2.11 -6.35
C ASN A 263 0.11 -2.45 -4.89
N LEU A 264 1.34 -2.90 -4.56
CA LEU A 264 1.69 -3.25 -3.19
C LEU A 264 1.83 -2.03 -2.28
N GLY A 265 2.31 -0.89 -2.80
CA GLY A 265 2.31 0.37 -2.05
C GLY A 265 0.90 0.77 -1.62
N LEU A 266 -0.07 0.66 -2.54
CA LEU A 266 -1.47 0.98 -2.25
C LEU A 266 -2.11 -0.03 -1.28
N VAL A 267 -1.78 -1.32 -1.41
CA VAL A 267 -2.21 -2.38 -0.47
C VAL A 267 -1.64 -2.12 0.93
N ALA A 268 -0.35 -1.80 1.05
CA ALA A 268 0.30 -1.52 2.33
C ALA A 268 -0.38 -0.35 3.05
N GLY A 269 -0.63 0.74 2.33
CA GLY A 269 -1.38 1.90 2.83
C GLY A 269 -2.80 1.55 3.24
N SER A 270 -3.48 0.75 2.44
CA SER A 270 -4.86 0.34 2.70
C SER A 270 -4.99 -0.53 3.95
N LEU A 271 -4.13 -1.55 4.09
CA LEU A 271 -4.06 -2.43 5.25
C LEU A 271 -3.70 -1.67 6.53
N SER A 272 -2.83 -0.66 6.45
CA SER A 272 -2.44 0.14 7.61
C SER A 272 -3.60 0.93 8.23
N SER A 273 -4.61 1.32 7.44
CA SER A 273 -5.83 1.96 7.95
C SER A 273 -6.87 0.99 8.48
N LEU A 274 -6.77 -0.31 8.16
CA LEU A 274 -7.73 -1.32 8.61
C LEU A 274 -7.41 -1.82 10.04
N ARG A 275 -6.24 -1.48 10.59
CA ARG A 275 -5.77 -1.88 11.94
C ARG A 275 -6.74 -1.63 13.11
N PRO A 276 -7.54 -0.54 13.16
CA PRO A 276 -8.45 -0.31 14.28
C PRO A 276 -9.83 -0.96 14.11
N LEU A 277 -10.09 -1.71 13.03
CA LEU A 277 -11.44 -2.16 12.74
C LEU A 277 -11.85 -3.39 13.57
N PRO A 278 -13.03 -3.37 14.22
CA PRO A 278 -13.55 -4.49 15.00
C PRO A 278 -13.87 -5.74 14.16
N LEU A 279 -13.81 -5.65 12.83
CA LEU A 279 -14.03 -6.79 11.92
C LEU A 279 -12.92 -7.86 12.05
N PHE A 280 -11.67 -7.46 12.32
CA PHE A 280 -10.58 -8.41 12.62
C PHE A 280 -10.76 -9.11 13.98
N ARG A 281 -11.62 -8.55 14.86
CA ARG A 281 -12.05 -9.21 16.10
C ARG A 281 -13.02 -10.36 15.83
N ARG A 282 -13.82 -10.28 14.75
CA ARG A 282 -14.82 -11.30 14.38
C ARG A 282 -14.23 -12.45 13.57
N PHE A 283 -13.24 -12.19 12.70
CA PHE A 283 -12.55 -13.26 11.95
C PHE A 283 -11.75 -14.23 12.85
N GLY A 284 -11.44 -13.85 14.09
CA GLY A 284 -10.82 -14.73 15.09
C GLY A 284 -11.77 -15.22 16.20
N SER A 285 -13.06 -14.89 16.13
CA SER A 285 -14.07 -15.28 17.14
C SER A 285 -15.04 -16.31 16.56
N MET A 286 -14.53 -17.32 15.87
CA MET A 286 -15.32 -18.47 15.45
C MET A 286 -14.58 -19.77 15.76
N THR A 287 -13.95 -19.87 16.94
CA THR A 287 -13.52 -21.15 17.48
C THR A 287 -13.53 -21.11 19.02
N LEU A 288 -14.30 -22.04 19.58
CA LEU A 288 -14.19 -22.58 20.95
C LEU A 288 -14.94 -21.86 22.08
N SER A 289 -16.27 -21.83 22.02
CA SER A 289 -17.07 -21.97 23.24
C SER A 289 -17.07 -23.44 23.63
N ARG A 290 -16.03 -23.88 24.37
CA ARG A 290 -16.05 -25.21 25.00
C ARG A 290 -16.82 -25.06 26.31
N HIS A 291 -18.06 -25.53 26.30
CA HIS A 291 -18.83 -25.81 27.51
C HIS A 291 -17.94 -26.54 28.52
N LYS A 292 -17.62 -25.89 29.64
CA LYS A 292 -17.30 -26.62 30.87
C LYS A 292 -18.63 -27.12 31.42
N ALA A 293 -18.97 -28.35 31.06
CA ALA A 293 -19.84 -29.17 31.90
C ALA A 293 -19.02 -29.53 33.14
N SER A 294 -19.36 -28.94 34.28
CA SER A 294 -18.96 -29.45 35.59
C SER A 294 -20.11 -30.30 36.10
N THR A 295 -19.91 -31.62 36.09
CA THR A 295 -20.71 -32.60 36.82
C THR A 295 -19.87 -33.13 37.99
N SER A 296 -20.55 -33.63 39.03
CA SER A 296 -20.10 -34.13 40.36
C SER A 296 -19.84 -33.05 41.41
N ASP A 297 -20.36 -33.12 42.64
CA ASP A 297 -21.41 -33.93 43.27
C ASP A 297 -21.70 -33.33 44.67
N GLU A 298 -22.87 -33.67 45.22
CA GLU A 298 -23.28 -33.74 46.64
C GLU A 298 -23.37 -32.49 47.56
N SER A 299 -24.64 -32.13 47.79
CA SER A 299 -25.36 -31.90 49.07
C SER A 299 -24.65 -31.37 50.31
N HIS A 300 -25.21 -30.29 50.89
CA HIS A 300 -25.71 -30.29 52.28
C HIS A 300 -26.76 -29.16 52.47
N GLU A 301 -27.87 -29.51 53.10
CA GLU A 301 -28.94 -28.61 53.54
C GLU A 301 -28.51 -27.67 54.67
N LEU A 302 -29.14 -26.48 54.77
CA LEU A 302 -29.80 -25.98 55.99
C LEU A 302 -30.45 -24.59 55.77
N GLY A 303 -31.71 -24.47 56.18
CA GLY A 303 -32.15 -23.35 57.02
C GLY A 303 -32.72 -22.07 56.37
N ASN A 304 -34.01 -22.12 56.03
CA ASN A 304 -35.09 -21.18 56.41
C ASN A 304 -34.77 -19.68 56.67
N VAL A 305 -35.53 -18.77 56.01
CA VAL A 305 -36.44 -17.79 56.64
C VAL A 305 -37.04 -16.83 55.59
N ASN A 306 -38.37 -16.66 55.72
CA ASN A 306 -39.26 -15.77 55.00
C ASN A 306 -38.87 -14.28 55.03
N ALA A 307 -39.06 -13.58 53.91
CA ALA A 307 -39.66 -12.24 53.91
C ALA A 307 -40.24 -11.88 52.54
N SER A 308 -41.47 -11.40 52.59
CA SER A 308 -42.40 -11.08 51.52
C SER A 308 -42.34 -9.63 51.04
N HIS A 309 -42.78 -9.42 49.78
CA HIS A 309 -43.30 -8.18 49.14
C HIS A 309 -42.31 -7.13 48.57
N PRO A 310 -42.70 -6.31 47.57
CA PRO A 310 -43.23 -6.70 46.26
C PRO A 310 -42.57 -5.93 45.09
N ARG A 311 -42.90 -6.35 43.86
CA ARG A 311 -42.52 -5.77 42.56
C ARG A 311 -43.01 -4.32 42.38
N SER A 312 -42.21 -3.49 41.73
CA SER A 312 -42.71 -2.41 40.85
C SER A 312 -41.86 -2.26 39.59
N PRO A 313 -42.42 -1.75 38.47
CA PRO A 313 -41.95 -2.09 37.12
C PRO A 313 -41.17 -0.98 36.41
N TRP A 314 -40.29 -1.42 35.51
CA TRP A 314 -39.96 -0.82 34.21
C TRP A 314 -39.81 0.71 34.13
N LYS A 315 -38.56 1.17 34.00
CA LYS A 315 -38.26 2.37 33.20
C LYS A 315 -36.95 2.18 32.43
N ASN A 316 -37.10 1.67 31.20
CA ASN A 316 -36.06 1.76 30.19
C ASN A 316 -35.84 3.23 29.84
N ARG A 317 -34.66 3.76 30.13
CA ARG A 317 -34.12 4.94 29.45
C ARG A 317 -32.73 4.57 28.94
N MET A 318 -32.68 4.25 27.66
CA MET A 318 -31.48 4.01 26.90
C MET A 318 -30.80 5.35 26.65
N THR A 319 -29.75 5.64 27.41
CA THR A 319 -28.78 6.70 27.12
C THR A 319 -27.54 6.03 26.57
N ILE A 320 -27.36 6.16 25.25
CA ILE A 320 -26.12 5.84 24.55
C ILE A 320 -25.09 6.89 24.98
N GLY A 321 -24.09 6.45 25.74
CA GLY A 321 -23.01 7.27 26.27
C GLY A 321 -21.87 6.36 26.72
N VAL A 322 -21.26 5.65 25.78
CA VAL A 322 -20.09 4.82 26.01
C VAL A 322 -19.01 5.33 25.06
N GLU A 323 -18.03 6.07 25.59
CA GLU A 323 -16.59 5.81 25.42
C GLU A 323 -15.76 6.97 26.02
N THR A 324 -15.85 7.16 27.35
CA THR A 324 -14.88 7.95 28.13
C THR A 324 -14.47 7.28 29.45
N SER A 325 -15.06 6.13 29.80
CA SER A 325 -14.76 5.43 31.07
C SER A 325 -13.48 4.59 31.05
N ILE A 326 -13.00 4.14 29.89
CA ILE A 326 -11.82 3.25 29.83
C ILE A 326 -10.50 4.00 30.08
N LEU A 327 -10.46 5.31 29.82
CA LEU A 327 -9.25 6.11 30.09
C LEU A 327 -9.17 6.58 31.55
N GLN A 328 -10.30 6.80 32.22
CA GLN A 328 -10.30 7.28 33.61
C GLN A 328 -9.91 6.18 34.61
N ASP A 329 -10.39 4.95 34.42
CA ASP A 329 -10.09 3.84 35.33
C ASP A 329 -8.62 3.41 35.30
N SER A 330 -7.95 3.46 34.14
CA SER A 330 -6.52 3.14 34.05
C SER A 330 -5.61 4.18 34.71
N VAL A 331 -6.06 5.43 34.78
CA VAL A 331 -5.31 6.54 35.39
C VAL A 331 -5.46 6.52 36.91
N ASN A 332 -6.67 6.24 37.43
CA ASN A 332 -6.90 6.10 38.88
C ASN A 332 -6.15 4.89 39.48
N ASP A 333 -6.14 3.74 38.80
CA ASP A 333 -5.50 2.51 39.28
C ASP A 333 -3.95 2.58 39.27
N SER A 334 -3.40 3.57 38.58
CA SER A 334 -1.97 3.90 38.60
C SER A 334 -1.61 4.93 39.68
N GLN A 335 -2.55 5.82 40.04
CA GLN A 335 -2.34 6.83 41.09
C GLN A 335 -2.46 6.23 42.50
N GLU A 336 -3.38 5.29 42.73
CA GLU A 336 -3.54 4.63 44.04
C GLU A 336 -2.30 3.82 44.44
N ARG A 337 -1.62 3.17 43.49
CA ARG A 337 -0.37 2.44 43.74
C ARG A 337 0.80 3.32 44.18
N ILE A 338 0.80 4.61 43.84
CA ILE A 338 1.85 5.56 44.24
C ILE A 338 1.57 6.14 45.64
N ILE A 339 0.30 6.29 46.01
CA ILE A 339 -0.10 6.81 47.33
C ILE A 339 0.16 5.75 48.42
N HIS A 340 -0.14 4.48 48.15
CA HIS A 340 0.13 3.40 49.10
C HIS A 340 1.62 3.15 49.32
N ALA A 341 2.46 3.26 48.28
CA ALA A 341 3.91 3.13 48.42
C ALA A 341 4.57 4.28 49.23
N LYS A 342 3.94 5.46 49.27
CA LYS A 342 4.44 6.62 50.02
C LYS A 342 3.98 6.63 51.48
N ALA A 343 2.85 6.00 51.80
CA ALA A 343 2.32 5.89 53.16
C ALA A 343 3.11 4.90 54.04
N GLU A 344 3.81 3.94 53.45
CA GLU A 344 4.58 2.92 54.20
C GLU A 344 5.97 3.39 54.65
N TYR A 345 6.45 4.54 54.15
CA TYR A 345 7.78 5.10 54.48
C TYR A 345 7.78 6.15 55.60
N VAL A 346 6.63 6.53 56.16
CA VAL A 346 6.54 7.56 57.20
C VAL A 346 5.87 7.00 58.46
N LYS A 347 6.63 6.23 59.23
CA LYS A 347 6.40 6.06 60.68
C LYS A 347 7.63 6.58 61.42
N PRO A 348 7.56 7.75 62.07
CA PRO A 348 8.60 8.20 62.96
C PRO A 348 8.50 7.46 64.30
N GLU A 349 9.67 7.04 64.76
CA GLU A 349 10.03 6.57 66.08
C GLU A 349 9.89 7.72 67.10
N GLU A 350 9.09 7.57 68.16
CA GLU A 350 9.26 8.34 69.41
C GLU A 350 8.47 7.78 70.62
N ARG A 351 9.20 7.66 71.76
CA ARG A 351 8.83 7.50 73.19
C ARG A 351 8.25 6.14 73.65
N VAL A 352 8.86 5.46 74.63
CA VAL A 352 9.22 5.89 76.01
C VAL A 352 10.58 5.35 76.45
#